data_AF-A0A522AIF6-F1
#
_entry.id   AF-A0A522AIF6-F1
#
_cell.length_a   1.000
_cell.length_b   1.000
_cell.length_c   1.000
_cell.angle_alpha   90.00
_cell.angle_beta   90.00
_cell.angle_gamma   90.00
#
_symmetry.space_group_name_H-M   'P 1'
#
loop_
_entity.id
_entity.type
_entity.pdbx_description
1 polymer ?
#
loop_
_entity_poly.entity_id
_entity_poly.type
_entity_poly.pdbx_seq_one_letter_code
_entity_poly.pdbx_strand_id
1 'polypeptide(L)' 'MLRSIEQLYENKLGASDGDIGHVKDFYFDDQNWAIRYLVADTGTWLPGRQVLLSPYSLGRLDQA' A
#
# COMPACT_ATOMS: atom_id res chain seq x y z
N MET A 1 9.47 14.87 1.50
CA MET A 1 8.23 15.20 2.24
C MET A 1 7.91 14.02 3.13
N LEU A 2 7.62 14.25 4.41
CA LEU A 2 7.17 13.20 5.33
C LEU A 2 5.64 13.21 5.36
N ARG A 3 5.02 12.03 5.45
CA ARG A 3 3.57 11.87 5.62
C ARG A 3 3.30 10.96 6.80
N SER A 4 2.20 11.19 7.50
CA SER A 4 1.74 10.26 8.51
C SER A 4 1.25 8.98 7.81
N ILE A 5 1.65 7.82 8.33
CA ILE A 5 1.17 6.54 7.84
C ILE A 5 -0.34 6.39 8.06
N GLU A 6 -0.86 7.06 9.09
CA GLU A 6 -2.29 7.06 9.41
C GLU A 6 -3.13 7.64 8.26
N GLN A 7 -2.58 8.64 7.57
CA GLN A 7 -3.21 9.27 6.41
C GLN A 7 -3.13 8.42 5.13
N LEU A 8 -2.41 7.29 5.19
CA LEU A 8 -2.23 6.40 4.05
C LEU A 8 -3.11 5.16 4.12
N TYR A 9 -3.65 4.80 5.30
CA TYR A 9 -4.61 3.70 5.41
C TYR A 9 -5.86 3.99 4.58
N GLU A 10 -6.44 2.93 4.02
CA GLU A 10 -7.66 2.93 3.22
C GLU A 10 -7.55 3.77 1.91
N ASN A 11 -6.38 4.35 1.61
CA ASN A 11 -6.13 4.98 0.31
C ASN A 11 -6.24 3.96 -0.81
N LYS A 12 -6.84 4.38 -1.92
CA LYS A 12 -6.95 3.55 -3.12
C LYS A 12 -5.59 3.29 -3.74
N LEU A 13 -5.41 2.06 -4.20
CA LEU A 13 -4.27 1.64 -5.00
C LEU A 13 -4.71 1.57 -6.47
N GLY A 14 -4.09 2.42 -7.30
CA GLY A 14 -4.23 2.38 -8.74
C GLY A 14 -3.20 1.44 -9.38
N ALA A 15 -3.63 0.75 -10.42
CA ALA A 15 -2.80 -0.06 -11.31
C ALA A 15 -2.96 0.45 -12.76
N SER A 16 -2.22 -0.15 -13.71
CA SER A 16 -2.25 0.25 -15.12
C SER A 16 -3.62 0.09 -15.79
N ASP A 17 -4.48 -0.77 -15.23
CA ASP A 17 -5.80 -1.14 -15.75
C ASP A 17 -6.97 -0.70 -14.84
N GLY A 18 -6.68 0.08 -13.79
CA GLY A 18 -7.70 0.62 -12.88
C GLY A 18 -7.37 0.42 -11.41
N ASP A 19 -8.38 0.59 -10.55
CA ASP A 19 -8.24 0.41 -9.10
C ASP A 19 -8.06 -1.09 -8.77
N ILE A 20 -7.01 -1.42 -8.02
CA ILE A 20 -6.73 -2.81 -7.59
C ILE A 20 -7.13 -3.09 -6.14
N GLY A 21 -7.41 -2.06 -5.36
CA GLY A 21 -7.78 -2.20 -3.96
C GLY A 21 -7.43 -0.98 -3.12
N HIS A 22 -7.13 -1.23 -1.85
CA HIS A 22 -6.74 -0.17 -0.91
C HIS A 22 -5.60 -0.61 0.02
N VAL A 23 -4.92 0.39 0.58
CA VAL A 23 -3.89 0.19 1.59
C VAL A 23 -4.52 -0.30 2.88
N LYS A 24 -4.07 -1.46 3.36
CA LYS A 24 -4.56 -2.03 4.61
C LYS A 24 -3.61 -1.85 5.78
N ASP A 25 -2.32 -2.05 5.53
CA ASP A 25 -1.30 -1.96 6.58
C ASP A 25 0.12 -1.79 6.00
N PHE A 26 1.13 -1.70 6.87
CA PHE A 26 2.53 -1.61 6.51
C PHE A 26 3.39 -2.45 7.44
N TYR A 27 4.27 -3.26 6.86
CA TYR A 27 5.31 -3.94 7.61
C TYR A 27 6.60 -3.12 7.56
N PHE A 28 7.19 -2.88 8.72
CA PHE A 28 8.43 -2.14 8.86
C PHE A 28 9.52 -3.01 9.50
N ASP A 29 10.75 -2.70 9.14
CA ASP A 29 11.97 -3.24 9.73
C ASP A 29 12.32 -2.41 10.96
N ASP A 30 12.34 -3.03 12.14
CA ASP A 30 12.56 -2.36 13.42
C ASP A 30 14.03 -2.03 13.72
N GLN A 31 14.97 -2.61 12.95
CA GLN A 31 16.40 -2.30 13.03
C GLN A 31 16.75 -1.12 12.13
N ASN A 32 16.24 -1.15 10.89
CA ASN A 32 16.56 -0.17 9.86
C ASN A 32 15.54 0.98 9.78
N TRP A 33 14.44 0.90 10.52
CA TRP A 33 13.34 1.89 10.51
C TRP A 33 12.80 2.18 9.10
N ALA A 34 12.73 1.13 8.27
CA ALA A 34 12.31 1.21 6.88
C ALA A 34 11.05 0.36 6.65
N ILE A 35 10.08 0.91 5.92
CA ILE A 35 8.93 0.14 5.44
C ILE A 35 9.44 -0.90 4.44
N ARG A 36 9.13 -2.18 4.69
CA ARG A 36 9.49 -3.30 3.83
C ARG A 36 8.37 -3.66 2.88
N TYR A 37 7.13 -3.57 3.34
CA TYR A 37 5.95 -3.92 2.55
C TYR A 37 4.78 -3.02 2.88
N LEU A 38 4.01 -2.69 1.85
CA LEU A 38 2.63 -2.24 1.96
C LEU A 38 1.73 -3.48 1.90
N VAL A 39 0.82 -3.64 2.85
CA VAL A 39 -0.21 -4.68 2.84
C VAL A 39 -1.42 -4.11 2.11
N ALA A 40 -1.78 -4.72 0.99
CA ALA A 40 -2.93 -4.33 0.19
C ALA A 40 -4.07 -5.33 0.36
N ASP A 41 -5.28 -4.80 0.56
CA ASP A 41 -6.52 -5.56 0.38
C ASP A 41 -7.00 -5.32 -1.05
N THR A 42 -7.01 -6.39 -1.84
CA THR A 42 -7.38 -6.36 -3.27
C THR A 42 -8.87 -6.60 -3.52
N GLY A 43 -9.68 -6.63 -2.46
CA GLY A 43 -11.14 -6.75 -2.52
C GLY A 43 -11.59 -7.96 -3.34
N THR A 44 -12.26 -7.69 -4.46
CA THR A 44 -12.90 -8.71 -5.30
C THR A 44 -11.95 -9.43 -6.25
N TRP A 45 -10.77 -8.87 -6.54
CA TRP A 45 -9.81 -9.50 -7.45
C TRP A 45 -9.21 -10.78 -6.87
N LEU A 46 -8.87 -10.75 -5.57
CA LEU A 46 -8.38 -11.90 -4.83
C LEU A 46 -9.02 -11.97 -3.43
N PRO A 47 -10.29 -12.43 -3.34
CA PRO A 47 -11.06 -12.38 -2.10
C PRO A 47 -10.42 -13.13 -0.94
N GLY A 48 -10.49 -12.54 0.26
CA GLY A 48 -10.00 -13.15 1.50
C GLY A 48 -8.48 -13.24 1.61
N ARG A 49 -7.73 -12.59 0.71
CA ARG A 49 -6.27 -12.52 0.76
C ARG A 49 -5.79 -11.08 0.80
N GLN A 50 -4.73 -10.86 1.56
CA GLN A 50 -3.94 -9.65 1.53
C GLN A 50 -2.63 -9.94 0.81
N VAL A 51 -2.11 -8.95 0.09
CA VAL A 51 -0.87 -9.07 -0.67
C VAL A 51 0.18 -8.08 -0.16
N LEU A 52 1.43 -8.49 -0.17
CA LEU A 52 2.56 -7.66 0.22
C LEU A 52 3.17 -7.02 -1.03
N LEU A 53 3.19 -5.70 -1.08
CA LEU A 53 3.80 -4.92 -2.14
C LEU A 53 5.10 -4.31 -1.63
N SER A 54 6.19 -4.57 -2.33
CA SER A 54 7.45 -3.88 -2.07
C SER A 54 7.30 -2.39 -2.37
N PRO A 55 7.80 -1.47 -1.54
CA PRO A 55 7.77 -0.03 -1.80
C PRO A 55 8.35 0.37 -3.16
N TYR A 56 9.29 -0.41 -3.70
CA TYR A 56 9.86 -0.19 -5.04
C TYR A 56 8.87 -0.40 -6.19
N SER A 57 7.74 -1.06 -5.93
CA SER A 57 6.69 -1.28 -6.93
C SER A 57 5.70 -0.12 -7.00
N LEU A 58 5.75 0.81 -6.03
CA LEU A 58 4.82 1.93 -5.95
C LEU A 58 5.28 3.07 -6.85
N GLY A 59 4.31 3.64 -7.58
CA GLY A 59 4.52 4.82 -8.38
C GLY A 59 4.46 6.11 -7.56
N ARG A 60 4.23 7.23 -8.26
CA ARG A 60 3.99 8.52 -7.63
C ARG A 60 2.69 8.47 -6.83
N LEU A 61 2.73 9.01 -5.62
CA LEU A 61 1.52 9.22 -4.83
C LEU A 61 0.79 10.45 -5.38
N ASP A 62 -0.38 10.25 -5.96
CA ASP A 62 -1.24 11.34 -6.41
C ASP A 62 -1.93 11.98 -5.21
N GLN A 63 -2.02 13.31 -5.20
CA GLN A 63 -2.75 14.05 -4.17
C GLN A 63 -4.20 14.22 -4.61
N ALA A 64 -5.12 14.02 -3.68
CA ALA A 64 -6.48 14.56 -3.77
C ALA A 64 -6.45 16.09 -3.61
#